data_AF-A0A2T7CMC7-F1
#
_entry.id   AF-A0A2T7CMC7-F1
#
_cell.length_a   1.000
_cell.length_b   1.000
_cell.length_c   1.000
_cell.angle_alpha   90.00
_cell.angle_beta   90.00
_cell.angle_gamma   90.00
#
_symmetry.space_group_name_H-M   'P 1'
#
loop_
_entity.id
_entity.type
_entity.pdbx_description
1 polymer ?
#
loop_
_entity_poly.entity_id
_entity_poly.type
_entity_poly.pdbx_seq_one_letter_code
_entity_poly.pdbx_strand_id
1 'polypeptide(L)'
;MAATHDWSALPSDLVNRVGDCFLATNDLDHYMTFRAVCSPWRHATDDPRSSPAADPGFWPQRWVMHSREEPSTVPTLPRRQLHRCWRTRLGTTGGAGTVRLFVNAATGRVLRKDLPVLRRRYYLIATTTGGFLVLADREPPHALRVLNPFTGSSIRFMAPAPSQLHVTGHLYLVGSVPTLVLVCRGSPVNYGSLYVYSADPSNESLGLEPWSMSTFPTQGQASARKTKMKTKTILQQFRICFIVESAGETLLVGARGTSTELEMLKVDVTRAWLEPIKSLGNHAIIIGLWRCLSVDADKFPSIQGNCMVLYNDTEGTMTSVDITDTSQRHEDQDVPALIHLLFDYCSNIPHSELGEERHYEELVQAILAAMRHAASGD
;
A
#
# COMPACT_ATOMS: atom_id res chain seq x y z
N MET A 1 -22.42 -38.17 35.30
CA MET A 1 -21.15 -37.58 34.83
C MET A 1 -21.45 -36.83 33.55
N ALA A 2 -21.27 -35.50 33.51
CA ALA A 2 -21.41 -34.75 32.28
C ALA A 2 -20.28 -35.18 31.34
N ALA A 3 -20.62 -35.69 30.15
CA ALA A 3 -19.62 -36.01 29.14
C ALA A 3 -18.83 -34.74 28.83
N THR A 4 -17.53 -34.75 29.14
CA THR A 4 -16.60 -33.71 28.72
C THR A 4 -16.54 -33.77 27.20
N HIS A 5 -17.14 -32.79 26.54
CA HIS A 5 -17.14 -32.74 25.08
C HIS A 5 -15.74 -32.40 24.62
N ASP A 6 -15.10 -33.34 23.93
CA ASP A 6 -13.78 -33.14 23.34
C ASP A 6 -13.93 -32.37 22.03
N TRP A 7 -13.78 -31.05 22.12
CA TRP A 7 -13.81 -30.14 20.97
C TRP A 7 -12.70 -30.45 19.95
N SER A 8 -11.62 -31.13 20.35
CA SER A 8 -10.55 -31.52 19.42
C SER A 8 -11.00 -32.61 18.43
N ALA A 9 -12.07 -33.34 18.76
CA ALA A 9 -12.68 -34.38 17.94
C ALA A 9 -13.91 -33.90 17.14
N LEU A 10 -14.09 -32.58 17.00
CA LEU A 10 -15.12 -32.00 16.12
C LEU A 10 -15.01 -32.58 14.69
N PRO A 11 -16.15 -32.91 14.05
CA PRO A 11 -16.19 -33.24 12.63
C PRO A 11 -15.55 -32.15 11.76
N SER A 12 -14.78 -32.57 10.75
CA SER A 12 -13.99 -31.67 9.89
C SER A 12 -14.85 -30.62 9.18
N ASP A 13 -16.10 -30.95 8.83
CA ASP A 13 -17.04 -30.02 8.19
C ASP A 13 -17.43 -28.85 9.12
N LEU A 14 -17.58 -29.10 10.43
CA LEU A 14 -17.84 -28.05 11.41
C LEU A 14 -16.60 -27.19 11.65
N VAL A 15 -15.42 -27.81 11.75
CA VAL A 15 -14.16 -27.08 11.88
C VAL A 15 -13.96 -26.16 10.66
N ASN A 16 -14.23 -26.66 9.45
CA ASN A 16 -14.09 -25.89 8.22
C ASN A 16 -15.08 -24.74 8.17
N ARG A 17 -16.34 -24.95 8.55
CA ARG A 17 -17.33 -23.86 8.65
C ARG A 17 -16.89 -22.75 9.60
N VAL A 18 -16.31 -23.10 10.74
CA VAL A 18 -15.76 -22.10 11.67
C VAL A 18 -14.57 -21.36 11.04
N GLY A 19 -13.70 -22.09 10.33
CA GLY A 19 -12.62 -21.50 9.53
C GLY A 19 -13.13 -20.50 8.49
N ASP A 20 -14.15 -20.89 7.71
CA ASP A 20 -14.78 -20.08 6.67
C ASP A 20 -15.37 -18.79 7.23
N CYS A 21 -15.90 -18.81 8.47
CA CYS A 21 -16.38 -17.60 9.14
C CYS A 21 -15.25 -16.57 9.35
N PHE A 22 -14.04 -17.00 9.72
CA PHE A 22 -12.90 -16.08 9.86
C PHE A 22 -12.43 -15.55 8.51
N LEU A 23 -12.49 -16.36 7.44
CA LEU A 23 -12.13 -15.92 6.09
C LEU A 23 -13.16 -14.93 5.54
N ALA A 24 -14.45 -15.14 5.81
CA ALA A 24 -15.52 -14.23 5.40
C ALA A 24 -15.38 -12.83 6.00
N THR A 25 -14.82 -12.70 7.21
CA THR A 25 -14.49 -11.40 7.85
C THR A 25 -13.08 -10.92 7.56
N ASN A 26 -12.28 -11.69 6.81
CA ASN A 26 -10.88 -11.44 6.52
C ASN A 26 -9.98 -11.33 7.78
N ASP A 27 -10.35 -12.07 8.83
CA ASP A 27 -9.60 -12.18 10.08
C ASP A 27 -8.55 -13.30 9.97
N LEU A 28 -7.62 -13.15 9.02
CA LEU A 28 -6.61 -14.16 8.69
C LEU A 28 -5.72 -14.56 9.88
N ASP A 29 -5.44 -13.63 10.79
CA ASP A 29 -4.70 -13.90 12.02
C ASP A 29 -5.46 -14.82 12.99
N HIS A 30 -6.78 -14.69 13.06
CA HIS A 30 -7.64 -15.57 13.85
C HIS A 30 -7.75 -16.94 13.19
N TYR A 31 -7.93 -16.99 11.87
CA TYR A 31 -7.89 -18.23 11.12
C TYR A 31 -6.59 -19.01 11.39
N MET A 32 -5.43 -18.34 11.32
CA MET A 32 -4.14 -18.98 11.60
C MET A 32 -3.99 -19.43 13.06
N THR A 33 -4.53 -18.67 14.02
CA THR A 33 -4.56 -19.06 15.44
C THR A 33 -5.45 -20.27 15.68
N PHE A 34 -6.65 -20.26 15.10
CA PHE A 34 -7.62 -21.35 15.14
C PHE A 34 -7.02 -22.65 14.60
N ARG A 35 -6.40 -22.59 13.43
CA ARG A 35 -5.67 -23.73 12.84
C ARG A 35 -4.51 -24.23 13.70
N ALA A 36 -3.92 -23.37 14.52
CA ALA A 36 -2.77 -23.73 15.32
C ALA A 36 -3.12 -24.50 16.59
N VAL A 37 -4.40 -24.55 16.99
CA VAL A 37 -4.87 -25.13 18.26
C VAL A 37 -4.51 -26.62 18.38
N CYS A 38 -4.83 -27.44 17.37
CA CYS A 38 -4.54 -28.87 17.40
C CYS A 38 -4.37 -29.45 15.99
N SER A 39 -3.78 -30.65 15.89
CA SER A 39 -3.51 -31.32 14.61
C SER A 39 -4.79 -31.64 13.81
N PRO A 40 -5.86 -32.20 14.41
CA PRO A 40 -7.11 -32.46 13.68
C PRO A 40 -7.69 -31.22 13.02
N TRP A 41 -7.73 -30.09 13.73
CA TRP A 41 -8.26 -28.85 13.18
C TRP A 41 -7.38 -28.29 12.06
N ARG A 42 -6.05 -28.37 12.22
CA ARG A 42 -5.08 -27.97 11.19
C ARG A 42 -5.23 -28.77 9.89
N HIS A 43 -5.55 -30.06 10.00
CA HIS A 43 -5.74 -30.96 8.86
C HIS A 43 -7.09 -30.79 8.19
N ALA A 44 -8.14 -30.45 8.94
CA ALA A 44 -9.46 -30.18 8.38
C ALA A 44 -9.44 -28.95 7.46
N THR A 45 -8.71 -27.90 7.88
CA THR A 45 -8.71 -26.56 7.29
C THR A 45 -7.60 -26.33 6.27
N ASP A 46 -7.89 -25.52 5.26
CA ASP A 46 -6.97 -25.23 4.16
C ASP A 46 -5.68 -24.53 4.64
N ASP A 47 -4.54 -24.95 4.06
CA ASP A 47 -3.25 -24.30 4.30
C ASP A 47 -3.01 -23.20 3.27
N PRO A 48 -2.98 -21.92 3.66
CA PRO A 48 -2.75 -20.79 2.75
C PRO A 48 -1.38 -20.81 2.06
N ARG A 49 -0.45 -21.66 2.53
CA ARG A 49 0.88 -21.83 1.91
C ARG A 49 0.88 -22.80 0.75
N SER A 50 -0.16 -23.63 0.61
CA SER A 50 -0.26 -24.62 -0.47
C SER A 50 -0.52 -23.99 -1.83
N SER A 51 -1.32 -22.93 -1.88
CA SER A 51 -1.62 -22.18 -3.10
C SER A 51 -1.74 -20.68 -2.83
N PRO A 52 -0.62 -19.97 -2.55
CA PRO A 52 -0.63 -18.57 -2.13
C PRO A 52 -1.26 -17.60 -3.15
N ALA A 53 -1.24 -18.00 -4.42
CA ALA A 53 -1.67 -17.23 -5.57
C ALA A 53 -3.12 -17.51 -5.99
N ALA A 54 -3.63 -18.71 -5.72
CA ALA A 54 -4.89 -19.17 -6.32
C ALA A 54 -6.13 -18.91 -5.49
N ASP A 55 -5.97 -18.65 -4.18
CA ASP A 55 -7.09 -18.43 -3.28
C ASP A 55 -7.10 -16.99 -2.70
N PRO A 56 -7.88 -16.08 -3.32
CA PRO A 56 -8.06 -14.73 -2.80
C PRO A 56 -8.72 -14.67 -1.41
N GLY A 57 -9.33 -15.75 -0.90
CA GLY A 57 -9.85 -15.81 0.47
C GLY A 57 -8.76 -15.63 1.53
N PHE A 58 -7.50 -15.90 1.17
CA PHE A 58 -6.34 -15.69 2.04
C PHE A 58 -5.60 -14.39 1.77
N TRP A 59 -6.12 -13.50 0.92
CA TRP A 59 -5.47 -12.21 0.64
C TRP A 59 -5.86 -11.21 1.72
N PRO A 60 -4.91 -10.64 2.48
CA PRO A 60 -5.24 -9.56 3.39
C PRO A 60 -5.86 -8.42 2.60
N GLN A 61 -6.91 -7.84 3.18
CA GLN A 61 -7.55 -6.64 2.68
C GLN A 61 -7.67 -5.66 3.84
N ARG A 62 -7.58 -4.37 3.52
CA ARG A 62 -7.81 -3.27 4.47
C ARG A 62 -6.82 -3.27 5.64
N TRP A 63 -5.68 -3.96 5.51
CA TRP A 63 -4.62 -3.94 6.50
C TRP A 63 -3.56 -2.91 6.14
N VAL A 64 -3.32 -2.01 7.08
CA VAL A 64 -2.35 -0.93 6.99
C VAL A 64 -1.14 -1.31 7.83
N MET A 65 0.02 -1.44 7.20
CA MET A 65 1.29 -1.61 7.92
C MET A 65 1.86 -0.23 8.29
N HIS A 66 2.14 -0.04 9.57
CA HIS A 66 2.82 1.12 10.08
C HIS A 66 4.23 0.71 10.52
N SER A 67 5.26 1.30 9.92
CA SER A 67 6.66 0.85 10.08
C SER A 67 7.33 1.37 11.35
N ARG A 68 6.69 2.25 12.10
CA ARG A 68 7.34 2.99 13.19
C ARG A 68 7.62 2.09 14.39
N GLU A 69 8.89 1.92 14.70
CA GLU A 69 9.33 1.56 16.04
C GLU A 69 9.03 2.74 16.97
N GLU A 70 8.25 2.50 18.03
CA GLU A 70 8.26 3.44 19.15
C GLU A 70 9.67 3.41 19.76
N PRO A 71 10.33 4.57 19.93
CA PRO A 71 11.57 4.60 20.70
C PRO A 71 11.27 4.08 22.10
N SER A 72 12.06 3.11 22.56
CA SER A 72 11.96 2.47 23.88
C SER A 72 12.17 3.43 25.07
N THR A 73 12.30 4.73 24.82
CA THR A 73 12.28 5.80 25.81
C THR A 73 11.56 7.01 25.23
N VAL A 74 10.41 7.37 25.80
CA VAL A 74 9.67 8.58 25.44
C VAL A 74 10.27 9.74 26.24
N PRO A 75 10.93 10.76 25.64
CA PRO A 75 11.13 12.01 26.34
C PRO A 75 9.77 12.70 26.44
N THR A 76 9.36 13.03 27.67
CA THR A 76 8.20 13.85 27.99
C THR A 76 8.30 15.24 27.35
N LEU A 77 7.97 15.35 26.06
CA LEU A 77 7.87 16.61 25.34
C LEU A 77 6.44 16.81 24.80
N PRO A 78 5.95 18.06 24.76
CA PRO A 78 4.59 18.37 24.34
C PRO A 78 4.34 18.03 22.86
N ARG A 79 3.14 17.48 22.61
CA ARG A 79 2.65 16.89 21.35
C ARG A 79 2.97 17.65 20.05
N ARG A 80 3.05 18.98 20.08
CA ARG A 80 3.34 19.83 18.91
C ARG A 80 4.80 19.80 18.44
N GLN A 81 5.76 19.45 19.30
CA GLN A 81 7.18 19.38 18.92
C GLN A 81 7.62 17.99 18.46
N LEU A 82 6.83 16.95 18.77
CA LEU A 82 7.10 15.59 18.32
C LEU A 82 7.21 15.56 16.79
N HIS A 83 6.20 16.05 16.05
CA HIS A 83 6.20 16.09 14.56
C HIS A 83 7.46 16.68 13.92
N ARG A 84 8.10 17.68 14.56
CA ARG A 84 9.32 18.32 14.03
C ARG A 84 10.59 17.50 14.32
N CYS A 85 10.70 16.83 15.47
CA CYS A 85 11.80 15.90 15.76
C CYS A 85 11.79 14.64 14.86
N TRP A 86 10.62 14.23 14.37
CA TRP A 86 10.51 13.04 13.51
C TRP A 86 10.98 13.27 12.06
N ARG A 87 11.02 14.53 11.58
CA ARG A 87 11.55 14.88 10.24
C ARG A 87 13.08 14.95 10.17
N THR A 88 13.76 15.16 11.30
CA THR A 88 15.20 15.47 11.33
C THR A 88 16.11 14.34 11.81
N ARG A 89 15.61 13.13 12.03
CA ARG A 89 16.48 11.99 12.34
C ARG A 89 16.94 11.27 11.06
N LEU A 90 17.67 12.02 10.22
CA LEU A 90 18.61 11.45 9.27
C LEU A 90 19.68 10.69 10.07
N GLY A 91 19.79 9.38 9.84
CA GLY A 91 20.92 8.58 10.28
C GLY A 91 20.91 8.17 11.75
N THR A 92 20.19 7.10 12.07
CA THR A 92 20.70 6.11 13.03
C THR A 92 20.40 4.72 12.50
N THR A 93 21.43 4.14 11.90
CA THR A 93 21.62 2.72 11.62
C THR A 93 21.43 1.92 12.92
N GLY A 94 20.45 1.02 12.92
CA GLY A 94 20.15 0.18 14.07
C GLY A 94 19.02 -0.78 13.76
N GLY A 95 19.25 -1.67 12.79
CA GLY A 95 18.41 -2.80 12.37
C GLY A 95 16.92 -2.64 12.62
N ALA A 96 16.17 -2.18 11.60
CA ALA A 96 14.71 -2.17 11.62
C ALA A 96 14.20 -3.49 12.23
N GLY A 97 13.62 -3.41 13.42
CA GLY A 97 13.17 -4.56 14.19
C GLY A 97 12.25 -5.42 13.34
N THR A 98 12.12 -6.69 13.65
CA THR A 98 11.27 -7.59 12.85
C THR A 98 9.79 -7.39 13.14
N VAL A 99 9.46 -6.66 14.20
CA VAL A 99 8.09 -6.38 14.59
C VAL A 99 7.52 -5.27 13.71
N ARG A 100 6.35 -5.52 13.13
CA ARG A 100 5.56 -4.55 12.38
C ARG A 100 4.19 -4.39 13.03
N LEU A 101 3.68 -3.15 13.04
CA LEU A 101 2.34 -2.84 13.51
C LEU A 101 1.39 -2.85 12.32
N PHE A 102 0.30 -3.60 12.43
CA PHE A 102 -0.76 -3.65 11.44
C PHE A 102 -2.05 -3.10 12.05
N VAL A 103 -2.75 -2.26 11.29
CA VAL A 103 -4.04 -1.69 11.67
C VAL A 103 -5.06 -2.09 10.60
N ASN A 104 -6.17 -2.69 11.00
CA ASN A 104 -7.26 -2.97 10.10
C ASN A 104 -8.12 -1.69 9.95
N ALA A 105 -8.17 -1.13 8.75
CA ALA A 105 -8.88 0.12 8.47
C ALA A 105 -10.42 -0.02 8.56
N ALA A 106 -10.97 -1.24 8.48
CA ALA A 106 -12.41 -1.47 8.59
C ALA A 106 -12.87 -1.73 10.03
N THR A 107 -12.05 -2.39 10.85
CA THR A 107 -12.42 -2.75 12.23
C THR A 107 -11.71 -1.93 13.30
N GLY A 108 -10.67 -1.17 12.93
CA GLY A 108 -9.80 -0.45 13.87
C GLY A 108 -8.87 -1.37 14.68
N ARG A 109 -8.87 -2.69 14.42
CA ARG A 109 -8.07 -3.66 15.15
C ARG A 109 -6.58 -3.44 14.91
N VAL A 110 -5.80 -3.55 15.97
CA VAL A 110 -4.34 -3.38 15.94
C VAL A 110 -3.65 -4.71 16.25
N LEU A 111 -2.71 -5.11 15.41
CA LEU A 111 -1.95 -6.34 15.55
C LEU A 111 -0.44 -6.08 15.40
N ARG A 112 0.36 -6.51 16.38
CA ARG A 112 1.82 -6.52 16.28
C ARG A 112 2.27 -7.88 15.79
N LYS A 113 3.04 -7.92 14.70
CA LYS A 113 3.53 -9.16 14.11
C LYS A 113 5.05 -9.15 14.02
N ASP A 114 5.67 -10.17 14.62
CA ASP A 114 7.09 -10.44 14.40
C ASP A 114 7.29 -11.10 13.03
N LEU A 115 8.13 -10.50 12.19
CA LEU A 115 8.46 -10.93 10.83
C LEU A 115 9.97 -11.15 10.70
N PRO A 116 10.51 -12.27 11.22
CA PRO A 116 11.94 -12.58 11.19
C PRO A 116 12.56 -12.57 9.80
N VAL A 117 11.75 -12.80 8.76
CA VAL A 117 12.17 -12.81 7.35
C VAL A 117 12.77 -11.48 6.88
N LEU A 118 12.42 -10.36 7.50
CA LEU A 118 12.93 -9.03 7.14
C LEU A 118 14.38 -8.79 7.61
N ARG A 119 14.91 -9.59 8.54
CA ARG A 119 16.21 -9.31 9.19
C ARG A 119 17.44 -9.59 8.33
N ARG A 120 17.39 -10.55 7.41
CA ARG A 120 18.61 -11.10 6.77
C ARG A 120 18.50 -11.41 5.30
N ARG A 121 17.32 -11.73 4.79
CA ARG A 121 17.18 -12.34 3.46
C ARG A 121 16.59 -11.42 2.40
N TYR A 122 15.83 -10.41 2.84
CA TYR A 122 15.08 -9.55 1.95
C TYR A 122 15.26 -8.08 2.28
N TYR A 123 15.07 -7.24 1.26
CA TYR A 123 14.79 -5.82 1.40
C TYR A 123 13.29 -5.58 1.39
N LEU A 124 12.77 -4.74 2.28
CA LEU A 124 11.41 -4.24 2.19
C LEU A 124 11.34 -3.14 1.13
N ILE A 125 10.57 -3.37 0.07
CA ILE A 125 10.44 -2.45 -1.06
C ILE A 125 9.21 -1.56 -0.91
N ALA A 126 8.07 -2.16 -0.61
CA ALA A 126 6.79 -1.47 -0.53
C ALA A 126 5.78 -2.24 0.31
N THR A 127 4.63 -1.62 0.55
CA THR A 127 3.43 -2.29 1.02
C THR A 127 2.30 -2.11 0.03
N THR A 128 1.46 -3.13 -0.06
CA THR A 128 0.26 -3.08 -0.91
C THR A 128 -0.92 -2.47 -0.17
N THR A 129 -1.92 -1.97 -0.90
CA THR A 129 -3.18 -1.50 -0.32
C THR A 129 -3.96 -2.57 0.44
N GLY A 130 -3.77 -3.85 0.11
CA GLY A 130 -4.39 -4.96 0.83
C GLY A 130 -3.67 -5.33 2.14
N GLY A 131 -2.41 -4.92 2.30
CA GLY A 131 -1.59 -5.24 3.48
C GLY A 131 -0.55 -6.33 3.26
N PHE A 132 -0.35 -6.79 2.02
CA PHE A 132 0.85 -7.56 1.68
C PHE A 132 2.12 -6.70 1.75
N LEU A 133 3.25 -7.35 2.02
CA LEU A 133 4.58 -6.75 1.95
C LEU A 133 5.24 -7.13 0.61
N VAL A 134 5.76 -6.13 -0.10
CA VAL A 134 6.56 -6.34 -1.30
C VAL A 134 8.03 -6.33 -0.90
N LEU A 135 8.70 -7.43 -1.14
CA LEU A 135 10.08 -7.70 -0.75
C LEU A 135 10.94 -7.94 -1.98
N ALA A 136 12.25 -7.72 -1.85
CA ALA A 136 13.24 -8.12 -2.85
C ALA A 136 14.31 -9.02 -2.22
N ASP A 137 14.77 -10.04 -2.94
CA ASP A 137 15.94 -10.83 -2.55
C ASP A 137 17.16 -9.90 -2.37
N ARG A 138 17.96 -10.09 -1.31
CA ARG A 138 19.18 -9.30 -1.12
C ARG A 138 20.26 -9.60 -2.15
N GLU A 139 20.28 -10.84 -2.65
CA GLU A 139 21.19 -11.24 -3.70
C GLU A 139 20.70 -10.75 -5.07
N PRO A 140 21.60 -10.25 -5.95
CA PRO A 140 21.27 -9.96 -7.34
C PRO A 140 20.66 -11.19 -8.03
N PRO A 141 19.62 -11.04 -8.87
CA PRO A 141 19.11 -9.78 -9.45
C PRO A 141 18.01 -9.09 -8.61
N HIS A 142 17.89 -9.38 -7.31
CA HIS A 142 16.85 -8.84 -6.43
C HIS A 142 15.42 -9.22 -6.85
N ALA A 143 15.18 -10.52 -7.04
CA ALA A 143 13.87 -11.04 -7.43
C ALA A 143 12.78 -10.62 -6.43
N LEU A 144 11.61 -10.22 -6.96
CA LEU A 144 10.49 -9.74 -6.16
C LEU A 144 9.75 -10.89 -5.46
N ARG A 145 9.25 -10.60 -4.26
CA ARG A 145 8.35 -11.47 -3.49
C ARG A 145 7.23 -10.68 -2.87
N VAL A 146 6.03 -11.20 -2.93
CA VAL A 146 4.87 -10.64 -2.21
C VAL A 146 4.53 -11.55 -1.05
N LEU A 147 4.75 -11.07 0.17
CA LEU A 147 4.57 -11.81 1.42
C LEU A 147 3.23 -11.43 2.06
N ASN A 148 2.44 -12.43 2.42
CA ASN A 148 1.34 -12.30 3.35
C ASN A 148 1.89 -12.36 4.79
N PRO A 149 1.84 -11.25 5.55
CA PRO A 149 2.44 -11.20 6.89
C PRO A 149 1.68 -12.03 7.94
N PHE A 150 0.42 -12.39 7.69
CA PHE A 150 -0.42 -13.12 8.66
C PHE A 150 -0.32 -14.63 8.48
N THR A 151 -0.29 -15.10 7.23
CA THR A 151 -0.20 -16.53 6.90
C THR A 151 1.24 -17.01 6.72
N GLY A 152 2.17 -16.10 6.41
CA GLY A 152 3.54 -16.42 6.03
C GLY A 152 3.68 -16.97 4.61
N SER A 153 2.60 -17.00 3.82
CA SER A 153 2.66 -17.40 2.41
C SER A 153 3.33 -16.31 1.57
N SER A 154 4.08 -16.70 0.55
CA SER A 154 4.76 -15.75 -0.33
C SER A 154 4.65 -16.16 -1.79
N ILE A 155 4.34 -15.19 -2.66
CA ILE A 155 4.35 -15.35 -4.11
C ILE A 155 5.70 -14.83 -4.61
N ARG A 156 6.41 -15.63 -5.42
CA ARG A 156 7.69 -15.24 -6.03
C ARG A 156 7.43 -14.71 -7.44
N PHE A 157 8.10 -13.63 -7.79
CA PHE A 157 8.13 -13.05 -9.12
C PHE A 157 9.55 -13.18 -9.68
N MET A 158 9.68 -13.57 -10.94
CA MET A 158 10.99 -13.68 -11.58
C MET A 158 11.60 -12.31 -11.90
N ALA A 159 10.75 -11.29 -12.05
CA ALA A 159 11.16 -9.92 -12.31
C ALA A 159 12.00 -9.32 -11.16
N PRO A 160 13.08 -8.58 -11.49
CA PRO A 160 13.89 -7.88 -10.50
C PRO A 160 13.15 -6.69 -9.90
N ALA A 161 13.46 -6.34 -8.65
CA ALA A 161 12.86 -5.21 -7.97
C ALA A 161 13.30 -3.86 -8.56
N PRO A 162 12.40 -2.86 -8.55
CA PRO A 162 12.76 -1.49 -8.91
C PRO A 162 13.73 -0.90 -7.88
N SER A 163 14.64 -0.02 -8.32
CA SER A 163 15.61 0.66 -7.45
C SER A 163 15.18 2.05 -7.00
N GLN A 164 13.93 2.45 -7.26
CA GLN A 164 13.38 3.73 -6.84
C GLN A 164 13.16 3.76 -5.31
N LEU A 165 13.35 4.94 -4.71
CA LEU A 165 13.17 5.16 -3.27
C LEU A 165 11.72 5.09 -2.81
N HIS A 166 10.79 5.60 -3.63
CA HIS A 166 9.37 5.67 -3.31
C HIS A 166 8.59 4.70 -4.18
N VAL A 167 8.19 3.57 -3.60
CA VAL A 167 7.46 2.51 -4.29
C VAL A 167 6.18 2.18 -3.53
N THR A 168 5.07 2.09 -4.24
CA THR A 168 3.78 1.63 -3.72
C THR A 168 3.29 0.45 -4.55
N GLY A 169 2.81 -0.60 -3.91
CA GLY A 169 2.38 -1.82 -4.60
C GLY A 169 0.87 -1.99 -4.61
N HIS A 170 0.39 -2.72 -5.61
CA HIS A 170 -0.97 -3.27 -5.65
C HIS A 170 -0.92 -4.67 -6.24
N LEU A 171 -1.69 -5.59 -5.71
CA LEU A 171 -1.78 -6.96 -6.19
C LEU A 171 -3.21 -7.21 -6.66
N TYR A 172 -3.38 -7.68 -7.89
CA TYR A 172 -4.67 -8.00 -8.50
C TYR A 172 -4.69 -9.43 -9.01
N LEU A 173 -5.88 -9.98 -9.20
CA LEU A 173 -6.07 -11.21 -9.97
C LEU A 173 -6.53 -10.86 -11.39
N VAL A 174 -5.76 -11.27 -12.38
CA VAL A 174 -6.17 -11.29 -13.79
C VAL A 174 -6.54 -12.72 -14.14
N GLY A 175 -7.84 -13.05 -14.01
CA GLY A 175 -8.29 -14.44 -14.02
C GLY A 175 -7.81 -15.17 -12.76
N SER A 176 -6.92 -16.16 -12.93
CA SER A 176 -6.31 -16.93 -11.83
C SER A 176 -4.83 -16.58 -11.60
N VAL A 177 -4.31 -15.54 -12.26
CA VAL A 177 -2.91 -15.13 -12.17
C VAL A 177 -2.78 -13.89 -11.29
N PRO A 178 -1.93 -13.90 -10.25
CA PRO A 178 -1.71 -12.72 -9.43
C PRO A 178 -0.73 -11.75 -10.11
N THR A 179 -1.24 -10.62 -10.56
CA THR A 179 -0.46 -9.56 -11.21
C THR A 179 -0.06 -8.51 -10.18
N LEU A 180 1.25 -8.28 -10.02
CA LEU A 180 1.80 -7.22 -9.19
C LEU A 180 1.96 -5.94 -10.02
N VAL A 181 1.40 -4.84 -9.53
CA VAL A 181 1.57 -3.50 -10.08
C VAL A 181 2.36 -2.65 -9.08
N LEU A 182 3.49 -2.09 -9.51
CA LEU A 182 4.31 -1.20 -8.71
C LEU A 182 4.28 0.20 -9.30
N VAL A 183 3.91 1.18 -8.48
CA VAL A 183 3.94 2.59 -8.82
C VAL A 183 5.16 3.20 -8.12
N CYS A 184 6.11 3.70 -8.90
CA CYS A 184 7.38 4.22 -8.44
C CYS A 184 7.49 5.71 -8.78
N ARG A 185 7.89 6.54 -7.83
CA ARG A 185 8.24 7.94 -8.12
C ARG A 185 9.74 8.10 -8.36
N GLY A 186 10.07 8.99 -9.28
CA GLY A 186 11.44 9.31 -9.66
C GLY A 186 12.29 9.80 -8.49
N SER A 187 13.61 9.76 -8.72
CA SER A 187 14.66 10.28 -7.82
C SER A 187 14.40 11.73 -7.38
N PRO A 188 15.01 12.22 -6.29
CA PRO A 188 14.87 13.61 -5.86
C PRO A 188 15.14 14.69 -6.92
N VAL A 189 15.91 14.35 -7.96
CA VAL A 189 16.21 15.22 -9.10
C VAL A 189 15.05 15.29 -10.11
N ASN A 190 14.21 14.25 -10.14
CA ASN A 190 13.06 14.07 -11.05
C ASN A 190 11.78 13.70 -10.25
N TYR A 191 11.48 14.43 -9.16
CA TYR A 191 10.29 14.20 -8.33
C TYR A 191 8.96 14.24 -9.12
N GLY A 192 8.98 14.83 -10.32
CA GLY A 192 7.85 14.82 -11.24
C GLY A 192 7.55 13.45 -11.86
N SER A 193 8.53 12.59 -12.15
CA SER A 193 8.27 11.40 -12.97
C SER A 193 7.63 10.25 -12.20
N LEU A 194 6.56 9.66 -12.74
CA LEU A 194 5.84 8.51 -12.20
C LEU A 194 6.02 7.30 -13.12
N TYR A 195 6.62 6.22 -12.63
CA TYR A 195 6.78 4.97 -13.37
C TYR A 195 5.79 3.93 -12.86
N VAL A 196 5.11 3.24 -13.76
CA VAL A 196 4.21 2.14 -13.42
C VAL A 196 4.76 0.87 -14.05
N TYR A 197 5.03 -0.11 -13.21
CA TYR A 197 5.50 -1.44 -13.60
C TYR A 197 4.43 -2.48 -13.33
N SER A 198 4.35 -3.50 -14.17
CA SER A 198 3.51 -4.68 -13.92
C SER A 198 4.27 -5.96 -14.20
N ALA A 199 4.02 -7.00 -13.41
CA ALA A 199 4.55 -8.33 -13.65
C ALA A 199 3.62 -9.40 -13.09
N ASP A 200 3.49 -10.50 -13.83
CA ASP A 200 2.96 -11.76 -13.31
C ASP A 200 4.12 -12.60 -12.75
N PRO A 201 3.86 -13.68 -11.98
CA PRO A 201 4.91 -14.45 -11.33
C PRO A 201 5.93 -15.03 -12.30
N SER A 202 5.50 -15.32 -13.53
CA SER A 202 6.33 -15.87 -14.61
C SER A 202 7.14 -14.84 -15.40
N ASN A 203 6.86 -13.54 -15.28
CA ASN A 203 7.59 -12.53 -16.04
C ASN A 203 9.02 -12.39 -15.52
N GLU A 204 10.02 -12.56 -16.38
CA GLU A 204 11.44 -12.40 -16.05
C GLU A 204 11.88 -10.94 -15.89
N SER A 205 11.08 -10.01 -16.40
CA SER A 205 11.31 -8.57 -16.29
C SER A 205 10.04 -7.84 -15.90
N LEU A 206 10.21 -6.71 -15.21
CA LEU A 206 9.10 -5.79 -14.99
C LEU A 206 8.70 -5.21 -16.35
N GLY A 207 7.44 -5.39 -16.72
CA GLY A 207 6.88 -4.67 -17.86
C GLY A 207 6.96 -3.17 -17.57
N LEU A 208 7.85 -2.49 -18.28
CA LEU A 208 7.87 -1.03 -18.34
C LEU A 208 6.75 -0.61 -19.28
N GLU A 209 5.64 -0.15 -18.72
CA GLU A 209 4.83 0.78 -19.46
C GLU A 209 5.59 2.13 -19.41
N PRO A 210 6.00 2.74 -20.54
CA PRO A 210 6.87 3.90 -20.54
C PRO A 210 6.06 5.16 -20.21
N TRP A 211 6.03 5.57 -18.94
CA TRP A 211 5.43 6.82 -18.47
C TRP A 211 6.50 7.78 -17.95
N SER A 212 7.49 8.13 -18.78
CA SER A 212 8.32 9.29 -18.45
C SER A 212 7.44 10.54 -18.61
N MET A 213 7.16 11.24 -17.51
CA MET A 213 6.49 12.55 -17.56
C MET A 213 7.47 13.58 -18.12
N SER A 214 7.50 13.72 -19.45
CA SER A 214 8.12 14.87 -20.10
C SER A 214 7.18 15.47 -21.16
N THR A 215 6.71 16.66 -20.81
CA THR A 215 6.24 17.80 -21.62
C THR A 215 4.81 17.75 -22.21
N PHE A 216 3.99 18.70 -21.73
CA PHE A 216 2.57 18.94 -22.05
C PHE A 216 2.34 19.52 -23.45
N PRO A 217 1.09 19.39 -23.95
CA PRO A 217 0.35 20.54 -24.44
C PRO A 217 -0.86 20.84 -23.53
N THR A 218 -1.09 22.13 -23.30
CA THR A 218 -2.21 22.69 -22.53
C THR A 218 -3.55 22.47 -23.22
N GLN A 219 -4.54 22.16 -22.38
CA GLN A 219 -5.99 22.40 -22.54
C GLN A 219 -6.70 21.72 -23.71
N GLY A 220 -7.60 20.79 -23.37
CA GLY A 220 -8.60 20.24 -24.27
C GLY A 220 -9.68 19.52 -23.47
N GLN A 221 -10.90 20.04 -23.55
CA GLN A 221 -12.12 19.57 -22.89
C GLN A 221 -12.25 18.03 -22.95
N ALA A 222 -12.44 17.37 -21.80
CA ALA A 222 -12.93 15.99 -21.79
C ALA A 222 -14.40 15.96 -21.38
N SER A 223 -15.22 15.60 -22.35
CA SER A 223 -16.61 15.19 -22.21
C SER A 223 -16.70 13.93 -21.34
N ALA A 224 -17.76 13.84 -20.53
CA ALA A 224 -18.16 12.70 -19.71
C ALA A 224 -18.50 11.44 -20.54
N ARG A 225 -17.51 10.88 -21.27
CA ARG A 225 -17.66 9.67 -22.09
C ARG A 225 -16.69 8.59 -21.64
N LYS A 226 -17.20 7.35 -21.63
CA LYS A 226 -16.41 6.12 -21.42
C LYS A 226 -15.25 6.09 -22.41
N THR A 227 -14.03 5.94 -21.90
CA THR A 227 -12.82 5.97 -22.72
C THR A 227 -12.17 4.59 -22.70
N LYS A 228 -11.98 4.00 -23.89
CA LYS A 228 -11.26 2.73 -24.05
C LYS A 228 -9.80 2.95 -23.66
N MET A 229 -9.22 2.07 -22.84
CA MET A 229 -7.81 2.21 -22.42
C MET A 229 -6.91 2.17 -23.65
N LYS A 230 -6.29 3.32 -23.94
CA LYS A 230 -4.88 3.35 -24.32
C LYS A 230 -4.18 3.88 -23.09
N THR A 231 -3.74 2.97 -22.22
CA THR A 231 -3.20 3.25 -20.88
C THR A 231 -2.34 4.51 -20.95
N LYS A 232 -1.32 4.51 -21.82
CA LYS A 232 -0.37 5.61 -22.08
C LYS A 232 -0.98 7.02 -22.15
N THR A 233 -2.13 7.22 -22.77
CA THR A 233 -2.73 8.56 -22.96
C THR A 233 -3.45 9.07 -21.71
N ILE A 234 -3.94 8.17 -20.84
CA ILE A 234 -4.79 8.54 -19.72
C ILE A 234 -3.94 9.00 -18.52
N LEU A 235 -2.96 8.22 -18.04
CA LEU A 235 -2.07 8.71 -16.97
C LEU A 235 -1.13 9.84 -17.42
N GLN A 236 -0.93 10.07 -18.73
CA GLN A 236 -0.24 11.28 -19.22
C GLN A 236 -1.04 12.58 -18.96
N GLN A 237 -2.36 12.50 -18.74
CA GLN A 237 -3.19 13.65 -18.38
C GLN A 237 -3.18 13.95 -16.87
N PHE A 238 -2.72 13.01 -16.03
CA PHE A 238 -2.77 13.10 -14.57
C PHE A 238 -1.37 13.27 -13.96
N ARG A 239 -1.18 14.29 -13.09
CA ARG A 239 0.10 14.57 -12.42
C ARG A 239 0.36 13.72 -11.16
N ILE A 240 -0.71 13.17 -10.60
CA ILE A 240 -0.72 12.31 -9.41
C ILE A 240 -1.67 11.17 -9.75
N CYS A 241 -1.26 9.92 -9.53
CA CYS A 241 -2.10 8.75 -9.74
C CYS A 241 -1.94 7.79 -8.57
N PHE A 242 -3.05 7.45 -7.91
CA PHE A 242 -3.12 6.42 -6.90
C PHE A 242 -4.15 5.39 -7.32
N ILE A 243 -3.91 4.12 -7.01
CA ILE A 243 -4.91 3.08 -7.18
C ILE A 243 -5.45 2.71 -5.79
N VAL A 244 -6.76 2.59 -5.66
CA VAL A 244 -7.40 2.23 -4.38
C VAL A 244 -8.55 1.29 -4.62
N GLU A 245 -8.66 0.27 -3.78
CA GLU A 245 -9.83 -0.57 -3.73
C GLU A 245 -10.88 0.08 -2.82
N SER A 246 -12.11 0.22 -3.30
CA SER A 246 -13.23 0.76 -2.55
C SER A 246 -14.50 -0.04 -2.89
N ALA A 247 -15.15 -0.61 -1.88
CA ALA A 247 -16.39 -1.40 -2.04
C ALA A 247 -16.30 -2.52 -3.11
N GLY A 248 -15.13 -3.16 -3.28
CA GLY A 248 -14.90 -4.19 -4.29
C GLY A 248 -14.62 -3.66 -5.71
N GLU A 249 -14.54 -2.34 -5.87
CA GLU A 249 -14.15 -1.69 -7.12
C GLU A 249 -12.72 -1.17 -7.03
N THR A 250 -11.95 -1.30 -8.11
CA THR A 250 -10.63 -0.67 -8.22
C THR A 250 -10.80 0.71 -8.85
N LEU A 251 -10.35 1.74 -8.14
CA LEU A 251 -10.44 3.13 -8.54
C LEU A 251 -9.05 3.69 -8.80
N LEU A 252 -8.94 4.49 -9.85
CA LEU A 252 -7.80 5.33 -10.16
C LEU A 252 -8.14 6.75 -9.72
N VAL A 253 -7.38 7.28 -8.78
CA VAL A 253 -7.51 8.65 -8.27
C VAL A 253 -6.38 9.47 -8.86
N GLY A 254 -6.68 10.58 -9.54
CA GLY A 254 -5.62 11.43 -10.04
C GLY A 254 -6.00 12.88 -10.29
N ALA A 255 -5.00 13.77 -10.28
CA ALA A 255 -5.21 15.21 -10.49
C ALA A 255 -4.91 15.63 -11.94
N ARG A 256 -5.86 16.32 -12.58
CA ARG A 256 -5.68 16.88 -13.93
C ARG A 256 -5.18 18.33 -13.81
N GLY A 257 -4.01 18.63 -14.36
CA GLY A 257 -3.49 20.01 -14.38
C GLY A 257 -2.86 20.48 -13.06
N THR A 258 -3.31 21.62 -12.50
CA THR A 258 -2.88 22.12 -11.18
C THR A 258 -3.53 21.28 -10.08
N SER A 259 -2.85 21.09 -8.95
CA SER A 259 -3.14 20.12 -7.88
C SER A 259 -4.52 20.17 -7.21
N THR A 260 -5.45 20.99 -7.70
CA THR A 260 -6.76 21.29 -7.09
C THR A 260 -7.95 20.59 -7.76
N GLU A 261 -7.78 20.02 -8.96
CA GLU A 261 -8.84 19.26 -9.67
C GLU A 261 -8.49 17.78 -9.68
N LEU A 262 -8.86 17.11 -8.58
CA LEU A 262 -8.76 15.67 -8.45
C LEU A 262 -9.98 15.00 -9.10
N GLU A 263 -9.74 14.10 -10.04
CA GLU A 263 -10.75 13.25 -10.67
C GLU A 263 -10.58 11.80 -10.19
N MET A 264 -11.71 11.08 -10.13
CA MET A 264 -11.74 9.67 -9.78
C MET A 264 -12.38 8.87 -10.90
N LEU A 265 -11.65 7.86 -11.36
CA LEU A 265 -12.03 7.00 -12.47
C LEU A 265 -12.11 5.56 -11.98
N LYS A 266 -13.23 4.90 -12.22
CA LYS A 266 -13.35 3.45 -12.02
C LYS A 266 -12.55 2.72 -13.08
N VAL A 267 -11.79 1.70 -12.64
CA VAL A 267 -10.97 0.86 -13.50
C VAL A 267 -11.72 -0.44 -13.80
N ASP A 268 -12.18 -0.61 -15.05
CA ASP A 268 -12.64 -1.90 -15.54
C ASP A 268 -11.44 -2.63 -16.17
N VAL A 269 -10.80 -3.48 -15.37
CA VAL A 269 -9.65 -4.28 -15.78
C VAL A 269 -10.03 -5.29 -16.87
N THR A 270 -11.25 -5.85 -16.81
CA THR A 270 -11.69 -6.92 -17.73
C THR A 270 -11.91 -6.42 -19.15
N ARG A 271 -12.43 -5.21 -19.30
CA ARG A 271 -12.68 -4.60 -20.61
C ARG A 271 -11.58 -3.63 -21.02
N ALA A 272 -10.70 -3.27 -20.08
CA ALA A 272 -9.72 -2.20 -20.20
C ALA A 272 -10.40 -0.84 -20.49
N TRP A 273 -11.29 -0.39 -19.59
CA TRP A 273 -11.97 0.92 -19.70
C TRP A 273 -11.83 1.73 -18.43
N LEU A 274 -11.91 3.06 -18.59
CA LEU A 274 -12.07 3.99 -17.49
C LEU A 274 -13.41 4.73 -17.63
N GLU A 275 -14.12 4.84 -16.53
CA GLU A 275 -15.33 5.65 -16.43
C GLU A 275 -15.31 6.55 -15.18
N PRO A 276 -15.74 7.81 -15.28
CA PRO A 276 -15.91 8.66 -14.10
C PRO A 276 -16.85 8.01 -13.10
N ILE A 277 -16.44 8.00 -11.83
CA ILE A 277 -17.35 7.53 -10.78
C ILE A 277 -18.49 8.53 -10.61
N LYS A 278 -19.68 8.00 -10.32
CA LYS A 278 -20.86 8.82 -10.03
C LYS A 278 -21.04 9.06 -8.53
N SER A 279 -20.57 8.12 -7.71
CA SER A 279 -20.65 8.18 -6.25
C SER A 279 -19.73 7.11 -5.66
N LEU A 280 -19.17 7.37 -4.47
CA LEU A 280 -18.52 6.36 -3.62
C LEU A 280 -19.49 5.66 -2.65
N GLY A 281 -20.76 6.04 -2.65
CA GLY A 281 -21.73 5.59 -1.65
C GLY A 281 -21.28 5.97 -0.24
N ASN A 282 -21.28 5.02 0.69
CA ASN A 282 -20.88 5.27 2.08
C ASN A 282 -19.36 5.31 2.32
N HIS A 283 -18.56 5.25 1.25
CA HIS A 283 -17.12 5.29 1.38
C HIS A 283 -16.59 6.71 1.19
N ALA A 284 -15.48 6.99 1.86
CA ALA A 284 -14.66 8.16 1.63
C ALA A 284 -13.24 7.75 1.27
N ILE A 285 -12.55 8.57 0.48
CA ILE A 285 -11.16 8.32 0.10
C ILE A 285 -10.28 9.38 0.73
N ILE A 286 -9.39 8.95 1.63
CA ILE A 286 -8.34 9.77 2.20
C ILE A 286 -7.18 9.81 1.20
N ILE A 287 -6.75 11.01 0.81
CA ILE A 287 -5.70 11.22 -0.18
C ILE A 287 -4.48 11.82 0.52
N GLY A 288 -3.37 11.08 0.53
CA GLY A 288 -2.08 11.55 1.02
C GLY A 288 -1.11 11.89 -0.12
N LEU A 289 0.13 12.19 0.25
CA LEU A 289 1.18 12.50 -0.72
C LEU A 289 1.59 11.29 -1.59
N TRP A 290 1.57 10.08 -1.02
CA TRP A 290 2.13 8.88 -1.68
C TRP A 290 1.11 7.81 -1.99
N ARG A 291 0.01 7.72 -1.24
CA ARG A 291 -1.07 6.76 -1.45
C ARG A 291 -2.41 7.39 -1.10
N CYS A 292 -3.48 6.70 -1.46
CA CYS A 292 -4.81 6.94 -0.91
C CYS A 292 -5.37 5.68 -0.26
N LEU A 293 -6.38 5.87 0.59
CA LEU A 293 -7.03 4.82 1.35
C LEU A 293 -8.55 5.03 1.30
N SER A 294 -9.30 3.98 1.00
CA SER A 294 -10.76 3.97 1.15
C SER A 294 -11.13 3.59 2.59
N VAL A 295 -12.08 4.32 3.16
CA VAL A 295 -12.63 4.10 4.50
C VAL A 295 -14.16 4.09 4.44
N ASP A 296 -14.77 3.30 5.32
CA ASP A 296 -16.23 3.26 5.50
C ASP A 296 -16.65 4.38 6.44
N ALA A 297 -17.41 5.36 5.94
CA ALA A 297 -17.75 6.57 6.68
C ALA A 297 -18.53 6.29 7.99
N ASP A 298 -19.33 5.22 8.04
CA ASP A 298 -20.07 4.84 9.26
C ASP A 298 -19.15 4.49 10.44
N LYS A 299 -17.89 4.15 10.14
CA LYS A 299 -16.87 3.83 11.17
C LYS A 299 -16.11 5.05 11.65
N PHE A 300 -16.24 6.19 10.97
CA PHE A 300 -15.51 7.42 11.25
C PHE A 300 -16.49 8.60 11.34
N PRO A 301 -16.99 8.94 12.54
CA PRO A 301 -18.01 9.98 12.71
C PRO A 301 -17.63 11.36 12.17
N SER A 302 -16.33 11.64 12.02
CA SER A 302 -15.81 12.89 11.44
C SER A 302 -15.74 12.88 9.92
N ILE A 303 -16.05 11.76 9.26
CA ILE A 303 -15.97 11.61 7.81
C ILE A 303 -17.37 11.38 7.25
N GLN A 304 -17.72 12.12 6.21
CA GLN A 304 -18.95 11.91 5.45
C GLN A 304 -18.70 10.91 4.31
N GLY A 305 -19.70 10.07 4.04
CA GLY A 305 -19.69 9.20 2.85
C GLY A 305 -19.70 10.05 1.58
N ASN A 306 -19.25 9.47 0.47
CA ASN A 306 -19.18 10.12 -0.84
C ASN A 306 -18.17 11.28 -0.94
N CYS A 307 -17.26 11.39 0.02
CA CYS A 307 -16.29 12.47 0.07
C CYS A 307 -14.85 12.02 -0.22
N MET A 308 -14.09 12.99 -0.71
CA MET A 308 -12.65 12.96 -0.73
C MET A 308 -12.12 13.74 0.46
N VAL A 309 -11.18 13.16 1.20
CA VAL A 309 -10.62 13.77 2.40
C VAL A 309 -9.16 14.09 2.16
N LEU A 310 -8.84 15.38 2.28
CA LEU A 310 -7.49 15.94 2.22
C LEU A 310 -7.14 16.44 3.61
N TYR A 311 -5.87 16.33 4.00
CA TYR A 311 -5.39 16.86 5.27
C TYR A 311 -4.21 17.78 5.04
N ASN A 312 -4.25 18.93 5.69
CA ASN A 312 -3.20 19.93 5.65
C ASN A 312 -2.32 19.80 6.89
N ASP A 313 -1.16 19.16 6.76
CA ASP A 313 -0.19 19.01 7.85
C ASP A 313 0.26 20.34 8.48
N THR A 314 0.30 21.43 7.70
CA THR A 314 0.82 22.72 8.20
C THR A 314 -0.19 23.45 9.06
N GLU A 315 -1.48 23.32 8.73
CA GLU A 315 -2.58 24.01 9.42
C GLU A 315 -3.28 23.09 10.42
N GLY A 316 -3.09 21.78 10.31
CA GLY A 316 -3.75 20.78 11.14
C GLY A 316 -5.21 20.56 10.76
N THR A 317 -5.63 20.98 9.57
CA THR A 317 -7.03 20.96 9.14
C THR A 317 -7.32 19.80 8.20
N MET A 318 -8.54 19.29 8.28
CA MET A 318 -9.08 18.28 7.37
C MET A 318 -10.08 18.95 6.45
N THR A 319 -9.92 18.80 5.14
CA THR A 319 -10.89 19.26 4.14
C THR A 319 -11.59 18.05 3.53
N SER A 320 -12.91 17.99 3.63
CA SER A 320 -13.72 17.03 2.88
C SER A 320 -14.37 17.71 1.67
N VAL A 321 -14.41 17.02 0.54
CA VAL A 321 -15.00 17.50 -0.71
C VAL A 321 -15.94 16.42 -1.24
N ASP A 322 -17.21 16.75 -1.44
CA ASP A 322 -18.17 15.82 -2.07
C ASP A 322 -17.83 15.60 -3.56
N ILE A 323 -17.93 14.36 -4.02
CA ILE A 323 -17.56 13.98 -5.39
C ILE A 323 -18.60 14.40 -6.42
N THR A 324 -19.87 14.45 -6.03
CA THR A 324 -20.96 14.89 -6.89
C THR A 324 -21.05 16.42 -6.96
N ASP A 325 -20.63 17.11 -5.90
CA ASP A 325 -20.61 18.57 -5.83
C ASP A 325 -19.29 19.09 -5.22
N THR A 326 -18.30 19.30 -6.08
CA THR A 326 -16.96 19.75 -5.68
C THR A 326 -16.92 21.19 -5.11
N SER A 327 -18.04 21.91 -5.16
CA SER A 327 -18.22 23.21 -4.51
C SER A 327 -18.47 23.07 -3.01
N GLN A 328 -19.01 21.92 -2.56
CA GLN A 328 -19.22 21.63 -1.15
C GLN A 328 -17.91 21.15 -0.52
N ARG A 329 -17.20 22.10 0.08
CA ARG A 329 -16.00 21.86 0.86
C ARG A 329 -16.29 22.11 2.33
N HIS A 330 -16.06 21.10 3.16
CA HIS A 330 -16.09 21.25 4.61
C HIS A 330 -14.67 21.26 5.14
N GLU A 331 -14.34 22.19 6.03
CA GLU A 331 -13.04 22.25 6.66
C GLU A 331 -13.19 22.12 8.18
N ASP A 332 -12.55 21.10 8.73
CA ASP A 332 -12.57 20.76 10.14
C ASP A 332 -11.21 21.04 10.78
N GLN A 333 -11.22 21.77 11.90
CA GLN A 333 -10.01 22.12 12.66
C GLN A 333 -9.73 21.13 13.81
N ASP A 334 -10.74 20.38 14.27
CA ASP A 334 -10.60 19.40 15.35
C ASP A 334 -10.61 17.98 14.78
N VAL A 335 -9.45 17.58 14.24
CA VAL A 335 -9.29 16.30 13.53
C VAL A 335 -9.00 15.18 14.54
N PRO A 336 -9.78 14.07 14.54
CA PRO A 336 -9.53 12.97 15.46
C PRO A 336 -8.16 12.31 15.24
N ALA A 337 -7.53 11.85 16.33
CA ALA A 337 -6.21 11.20 16.30
C ALA A 337 -6.11 10.02 15.32
N LEU A 338 -7.20 9.27 15.14
CA LEU A 338 -7.25 8.16 14.20
C LEU A 338 -7.17 8.64 12.74
N ILE A 339 -7.78 9.78 12.40
CA ILE A 339 -7.70 10.35 11.04
C ILE A 339 -6.29 10.81 10.73
N HIS A 340 -5.60 11.43 11.70
CA HIS A 340 -4.19 11.76 11.55
C HIS A 340 -3.33 10.52 11.28
N LEU A 341 -3.58 9.40 11.97
CA LEU A 341 -2.86 8.14 11.74
C LEU A 341 -3.08 7.60 10.32
N LEU A 342 -4.32 7.67 9.82
CA LEU A 342 -4.64 7.24 8.46
C LEU A 342 -4.00 8.14 7.41
N PHE A 343 -3.96 9.45 7.65
CA PHE A 343 -3.28 10.38 6.76
C PHE A 343 -1.75 10.19 6.80
N ASP A 344 -1.17 10.01 7.98
CA ASP A 344 0.25 9.69 8.15
C ASP A 344 0.61 8.44 7.35
N TYR A 345 -0.22 7.41 7.37
CA TYR A 345 -0.03 6.23 6.52
C TYR A 345 -0.06 6.53 5.01
N CYS A 346 -0.96 7.42 4.56
CA CYS A 346 -1.08 7.82 3.16
C CYS A 346 0.08 8.74 2.71
N SER A 347 0.67 9.50 3.64
CA SER A 347 1.64 10.57 3.39
C SER A 347 3.07 10.24 3.83
N ASN A 348 3.28 9.18 4.60
CA ASN A 348 4.59 8.69 5.01
C ASN A 348 4.69 7.20 4.72
N ILE A 349 5.25 6.88 3.55
CA ILE A 349 5.63 5.51 3.21
C ILE A 349 7.09 5.29 3.60
N PRO A 350 7.47 4.11 4.13
CA PRO A 350 8.87 3.77 4.28
C PRO A 350 9.53 3.78 2.90
N HIS A 351 10.76 4.30 2.83
CA HIS A 351 11.56 4.17 1.62
C HIS A 351 11.82 2.69 1.31
N SER A 352 11.99 2.39 0.02
CA SER A 352 12.52 1.11 -0.42
C SER A 352 13.93 0.93 0.13
N GLU A 353 14.16 -0.10 0.95
CA GLU A 353 15.48 -0.38 1.53
C GLU A 353 16.52 -0.63 0.42
N LEU A 354 16.11 -1.26 -0.69
CA LEU A 354 16.96 -1.45 -1.88
C LEU A 354 17.25 -0.11 -2.60
N GLY A 355 16.26 0.78 -2.65
CA GLY A 355 16.43 2.10 -3.24
C GLY A 355 17.39 2.97 -2.43
N GLU A 356 17.36 2.89 -1.11
CA GLU A 356 18.31 3.57 -0.22
C GLU A 356 19.75 3.07 -0.43
N GLU A 357 19.93 1.74 -0.51
CA GLU A 357 21.24 1.13 -0.76
C GLU A 357 21.82 1.58 -2.11
N ARG A 358 21.02 1.50 -3.17
CA ARG A 358 21.43 1.97 -4.52
C ARG A 358 21.76 3.47 -4.54
N HIS A 359 20.95 4.29 -3.89
CA HIS A 359 21.18 5.72 -3.84
C HIS A 359 22.48 6.06 -3.09
N TYR A 360 22.78 5.32 -2.02
CA TYR A 360 24.04 5.45 -1.30
C TYR A 360 25.24 5.04 -2.18
N GLU A 361 25.14 3.92 -2.90
CA GLU A 361 26.18 3.48 -3.84
C GLU A 361 26.45 4.52 -4.93
N GLU A 362 25.39 5.06 -5.56
CA GLU A 362 25.49 6.13 -6.57
C GLU A 362 26.19 7.37 -6.01
N LEU A 363 25.82 7.79 -4.80
CA LEU A 363 26.42 8.94 -4.13
C LEU A 363 27.90 8.71 -3.83
N VAL A 364 28.28 7.53 -3.34
CA VAL A 364 29.69 7.16 -3.12
C VAL A 364 30.47 7.16 -4.43
N GLN A 365 29.92 6.60 -5.51
CA GLN A 365 30.58 6.61 -6.82
C GLN A 365 30.74 8.03 -7.38
N ALA A 366 29.73 8.89 -7.23
CA ALA A 366 29.82 10.28 -7.65
C ALA A 366 30.89 11.06 -6.88
N ILE A 367 30.99 10.86 -5.57
CA ILE A 367 32.05 11.46 -4.73
C ILE A 367 33.42 10.95 -5.18
N LEU A 368 33.58 9.63 -5.37
CA LEU A 368 34.85 9.05 -5.84
C LEU A 368 35.25 9.60 -7.22
N ALA A 369 34.29 9.77 -8.14
CA ALA A 369 34.53 10.37 -9.44
C ALA A 369 34.96 11.84 -9.30
N ALA A 370 34.27 12.63 -8.47
CA ALA A 370 34.63 14.03 -8.21
C ALA A 370 36.02 14.17 -7.57
N MET A 371 36.38 13.28 -6.63
CA MET A 371 37.72 13.23 -6.03
C MET A 371 38.80 12.89 -7.07
N ARG A 372 38.53 11.97 -8.01
CA ARG A 372 39.43 11.65 -9.12
C ARG A 372 39.63 12.83 -10.06
N HIS A 373 38.55 13.55 -10.40
CA HIS A 373 38.61 14.76 -11.21
C HIS A 373 39.40 15.89 -10.52
N ALA A 374 39.19 16.10 -9.22
CA ALA A 374 39.96 17.07 -8.45
C ALA A 374 41.45 16.70 -8.34
N ALA A 375 41.77 15.39 -8.32
CA ALA A 375 43.14 14.90 -8.29
C ALA A 375 43.83 14.91 -9.66
N SER A 376 43.09 14.91 -10.77
CA SER A 376 43.66 14.91 -12.14
C SER A 376 44.09 16.29 -12.65
N GLY A 377 43.77 17.37 -11.94
CA GLY A 377 44.42 18.69 -12.11
C GLY A 377 44.45 19.28 -13.53
N ASP A 378 43.28 19.43 -14.16
CA ASP A 378 43.09 20.38 -15.28
C ASP A 378 42.31 21.62 -14.80
#